data_AF-A0A378A5E7-F1
#
_entry.id   AF-A0A378A5E7-F1
#
_cell.length_a   1.000
_cell.length_b   1.000
_cell.length_c   1.000
_cell.angle_alpha   90.00
_cell.angle_beta   90.00
_cell.angle_gamma   90.00
#
_symmetry.space_group_name_H-M   'P 1'
#
loop_
_entity.id
_entity.type
_entity.pdbx_description
1 polymer ?
#
loop_
_entity_poly.entity_id
_entity_poly.type
_entity_poly.pdbx_seq_one_letter_code
_entity_poly.pdbx_strand_id
1 'polypeptide(L)'
;MLKVIQSPAKYLQGPDAAVLFGQYAKNLAESFFVIADDFVMKLAGEKVVNGLQSHDIRCHAERFNGECSHAEINRLMAILQKTGLPRRGRDRRW
;
A
#
# COMPACT_ATOMS: atom_id res chain seq x y z
N MET A 1 6.71 22.03 29.87
CA MET A 1 7.12 21.81 28.47
C MET A 1 6.49 20.52 27.96
N LEU A 2 5.93 20.54 26.76
CA LEU A 2 5.35 19.35 26.14
C LEU A 2 6.47 18.40 25.67
N LYS A 3 6.34 17.10 25.97
CA LYS A 3 7.19 16.05 25.40
C LYS A 3 6.28 15.10 24.64
N VAL A 4 6.54 14.92 23.35
CA VAL A 4 5.69 14.13 22.46
C VAL A 4 6.53 13.03 21.84
N ILE A 5 5.95 11.83 21.79
CA ILE A 5 6.43 10.70 21.00
C ILE A 5 5.34 10.31 20.01
N GLN A 6 5.74 9.94 18.80
CA GLN A 6 4.85 9.38 17.80
C GLN A 6 5.38 8.01 17.38
N SER A 7 4.47 7.09 17.09
CA SER A 7 4.79 5.74 16.64
C SER A 7 3.76 5.31 15.59
N PRO A 8 4.10 4.34 14.72
CA PRO A 8 3.09 3.69 13.91
C PRO A 8 2.07 2.99 14.81
N ALA A 9 0.81 2.95 14.37
CA ALA A 9 -0.24 2.23 15.10
C ALA A 9 0.05 0.71 15.19
N LYS A 10 0.83 0.16 14.26
CA LYS A 10 1.21 -1.25 14.22
C LYS A 10 2.53 -1.44 13.48
N TYR A 11 3.42 -2.26 14.03
CA TYR A 11 4.64 -2.76 13.40
C TYR A 11 4.57 -4.29 13.34
N LEU A 12 4.90 -4.90 12.20
CA LEU A 12 4.83 -6.33 11.97
C LEU A 12 6.17 -6.82 11.40
N GLN A 13 6.76 -7.83 12.01
CA GLN A 13 8.03 -8.41 11.59
C GLN A 13 8.03 -9.93 11.83
N GLY A 14 8.59 -10.66 10.89
CA GLY A 14 8.74 -12.10 10.95
C GLY A 14 9.10 -12.68 9.58
N PRO A 15 9.50 -13.95 9.52
CA PRO A 15 9.67 -14.65 8.24
C PRO A 15 8.34 -14.63 7.47
N ASP A 16 8.41 -14.40 6.16
CA ASP A 16 7.26 -14.37 5.25
C ASP A 16 6.10 -13.44 5.64
N ALA A 17 6.37 -12.39 6.43
CA ALA A 17 5.33 -11.44 6.86
C ALA A 17 4.54 -10.80 5.70
N ALA A 18 5.13 -10.72 4.50
CA ALA A 18 4.45 -10.26 3.28
C ALA A 18 3.24 -11.12 2.88
N VAL A 19 3.25 -12.42 3.19
CA VAL A 19 2.11 -13.33 2.91
C VAL A 19 0.90 -12.99 3.79
N LEU A 20 1.15 -12.51 5.00
CA LEU A 20 0.10 -12.10 5.94
C LEU A 20 -0.48 -10.72 5.62
N PHE A 21 0.05 -10.02 4.59
CA PHE A 21 -0.36 -8.65 4.30
C PHE A 21 -1.86 -8.53 4.08
N GLY A 22 -2.48 -9.41 3.30
CA GLY A 22 -3.92 -9.38 3.03
C GLY A 22 -4.78 -9.45 4.30
N GLN A 23 -4.42 -10.31 5.27
CA GLN A 23 -5.11 -10.44 6.55
C GLN A 23 -5.13 -9.12 7.34
N TYR A 24 -4.01 -8.41 7.36
CA TYR A 24 -3.91 -7.13 8.07
C TYR A 24 -4.48 -5.95 7.26
N ALA A 25 -4.33 -5.99 5.94
CA ALA A 25 -4.79 -4.97 5.00
C ALA A 25 -6.31 -4.85 4.97
N LYS A 26 -7.05 -5.97 5.14
CA LYS A 26 -8.52 -6.00 5.13
C LYS A 26 -9.16 -4.99 6.09
N ASN A 27 -8.53 -4.76 7.25
CA ASN A 27 -9.02 -3.85 8.28
C ASN A 27 -8.69 -2.37 8.00
N LEU A 28 -7.93 -2.07 6.94
CA LEU A 28 -7.49 -0.71 6.60
C LEU A 28 -8.27 -0.12 5.43
N ALA A 29 -8.56 -0.92 4.40
CA ALA A 29 -9.31 -0.52 3.22
C ALA A 29 -9.83 -1.74 2.44
N GLU A 30 -10.86 -1.52 1.63
CA GLU A 30 -11.39 -2.52 0.69
C GLU A 30 -10.56 -2.62 -0.60
N SER A 31 -9.64 -1.67 -0.79
CA SER A 31 -8.85 -1.62 -2.01
C SER A 31 -7.51 -0.90 -1.83
N PHE A 32 -6.48 -1.35 -2.55
CA PHE A 32 -5.12 -0.83 -2.46
C PHE A 32 -4.52 -0.49 -3.81
N PHE A 33 -3.67 0.55 -3.82
CA PHE A 33 -2.83 0.91 -4.95
C PHE A 33 -1.40 0.48 -4.60
N VAL A 34 -0.94 -0.61 -5.19
CA VAL A 34 0.34 -1.24 -4.89
C VAL A 34 1.40 -0.59 -5.79
N ILE A 35 2.43 0.01 -5.19
CA ILE A 35 3.51 0.70 -5.89
C ILE A 35 4.80 -0.06 -5.63
N ALA A 36 5.45 -0.53 -6.68
CA ALA A 36 6.75 -1.19 -6.61
C ALA A 36 7.46 -1.15 -7.96
N ASP A 37 8.79 -1.19 -7.95
CA ASP A 37 9.57 -1.30 -9.19
C ASP A 37 9.55 -2.74 -9.74
N ASP A 38 10.13 -2.93 -10.93
CA ASP A 38 10.14 -4.23 -11.62
C ASP A 38 10.90 -5.31 -10.84
N PHE A 39 11.92 -4.95 -10.06
CA PHE A 39 12.69 -5.91 -9.27
C PHE A 39 11.89 -6.39 -8.06
N VAL A 40 11.31 -5.46 -7.30
CA VAL A 40 10.49 -5.75 -6.11
C VAL A 40 9.22 -6.51 -6.51
N MET A 41 8.60 -6.16 -7.64
CA MET A 41 7.44 -6.90 -8.14
C MET A 41 7.78 -8.36 -8.45
N LYS A 42 8.95 -8.64 -9.04
CA LYS A 42 9.42 -10.04 -9.24
C LYS A 42 9.74 -10.75 -7.94
N LEU A 43 10.27 -10.02 -6.95
CA LEU A 43 10.69 -10.60 -5.67
C LEU A 43 9.51 -10.95 -4.75
N ALA A 44 8.50 -10.07 -4.67
CA ALA A 44 7.45 -10.15 -3.66
C ALA A 44 6.05 -9.77 -4.17
N GLY A 45 5.92 -9.27 -5.41
CA GLY A 45 4.65 -8.78 -5.96
C GLY A 45 3.57 -9.86 -5.94
N GLU A 46 3.88 -11.08 -6.37
CA GLU A 46 2.93 -12.21 -6.35
C GLU A 46 2.42 -12.51 -4.94
N LYS A 47 3.30 -12.57 -3.93
CA LYS A 47 2.90 -12.83 -2.54
C LYS A 47 1.90 -11.79 -2.03
N VAL A 48 2.13 -10.51 -2.34
CA VAL A 48 1.28 -9.41 -1.89
C VAL A 48 -0.04 -9.36 -2.65
N VAL A 49 0.00 -9.42 -3.99
CA VAL A 49 -1.19 -9.35 -4.84
C VAL A 49 -2.10 -10.55 -4.60
N ASN A 50 -1.54 -11.77 -4.56
CA ASN A 50 -2.31 -12.98 -4.28
C ASN A 50 -2.90 -12.95 -2.86
N GLY A 51 -2.13 -12.46 -1.88
CA GLY A 51 -2.61 -12.28 -0.51
C GLY A 51 -3.76 -11.26 -0.41
N LEU A 52 -3.72 -10.17 -1.17
CA LEU A 52 -4.84 -9.23 -1.23
C LEU A 52 -6.08 -9.87 -1.87
N GLN A 53 -5.89 -10.55 -3.00
CA GLN A 53 -6.97 -11.22 -3.72
C GLN A 53 -7.61 -12.35 -2.89
N SER A 54 -6.84 -13.15 -2.16
CA SER A 54 -7.36 -14.23 -1.30
C SER A 54 -8.19 -13.72 -0.12
N HIS A 55 -8.14 -12.42 0.16
CA HIS A 55 -8.92 -11.76 1.21
C HIS A 55 -10.04 -10.86 0.64
N ASP A 56 -10.36 -10.99 -0.65
CA ASP A 56 -11.36 -10.21 -1.40
C ASP A 56 -11.06 -8.70 -1.46
N ILE A 57 -9.78 -8.34 -1.44
CA ILE A 57 -9.34 -6.95 -1.48
C ILE A 57 -8.95 -6.59 -2.91
N ARG A 58 -9.58 -5.54 -3.45
CA ARG A 58 -9.26 -5.04 -4.80
C ARG A 58 -7.87 -4.42 -4.79
N CYS A 59 -7.10 -4.62 -5.85
CA CYS A 59 -5.82 -3.92 -6.00
C CYS A 59 -5.52 -3.50 -7.43
N HIS A 60 -4.77 -2.42 -7.56
CA HIS A 60 -4.11 -2.01 -8.80
C HIS A 60 -2.61 -1.92 -8.52
N ALA A 61 -1.81 -2.69 -9.25
CA ALA A 61 -0.36 -2.60 -9.18
C ALA A 61 0.14 -1.61 -10.23
N GLU A 62 0.92 -0.63 -9.80
CA GLU A 62 1.53 0.38 -10.66
C GLU A 62 3.04 0.38 -10.47
N ARG A 63 3.77 0.43 -11.59
CA ARG A 63 5.22 0.42 -11.57
C ARG A 63 5.76 1.72 -10.96
N PHE A 64 6.72 1.61 -10.06
CA PHE A 64 7.54 2.72 -9.59
C PHE A 64 8.76 2.91 -10.50
N ASN A 65 9.02 4.14 -10.96
CA ASN A 65 10.13 4.43 -11.87
C ASN A 65 11.50 4.60 -11.18
N GLY A 66 11.60 4.38 -9.87
CA GLY A 66 12.86 4.36 -9.12
C GLY A 66 13.21 5.65 -8.38
N GLU A 67 12.64 6.79 -8.78
CA GLU A 67 12.91 8.08 -8.13
C GLU A 67 11.70 8.65 -7.39
N CYS A 68 11.89 9.01 -6.12
CA CYS A 68 10.89 9.69 -5.32
C CYS A 68 10.89 11.20 -5.64
N SER A 69 10.32 11.56 -6.80
CA SER A 69 10.22 12.94 -7.27
C SER A 69 8.76 13.43 -7.29
N HIS A 70 8.57 14.76 -7.30
CA HIS A 70 7.24 15.35 -7.47
C HIS A 70 6.57 14.90 -8.78
N ALA A 71 7.36 14.75 -9.85
CA ALA A 71 6.87 14.26 -11.13
C ALA A 71 6.30 12.83 -10.99
N GLU A 72 7.02 11.95 -10.30
CA GLU A 72 6.58 10.56 -10.10
C GLU A 72 5.38 10.46 -9.17
N ILE A 73 5.36 11.23 -8.07
CA ILE A 73 4.19 11.30 -7.17
C ILE A 73 2.95 11.76 -7.93
N ASN A 74 3.06 12.81 -8.74
CA ASN A 74 1.94 13.34 -9.52
C ASN A 74 1.47 12.34 -10.59
N ARG A 75 2.40 11.62 -11.24
CA ARG A 75 2.08 10.54 -12.19
C ARG A 75 1.26 9.45 -11.51
N LEU A 76 1.73 8.92 -10.38
CA LEU A 76 1.07 7.86 -9.62
C LEU A 76 -0.31 8.32 -9.11
N MET A 77 -0.42 9.57 -8.63
CA MET A 77 -1.69 10.15 -8.21
C MET A 77 -2.71 10.24 -9.34
N ALA A 78 -2.28 10.66 -10.54
CA ALA A 78 -3.16 10.73 -11.71
C ALA A 78 -3.66 9.34 -12.13
N ILE A 79 -2.81 8.31 -12.04
CA ILE A 79 -3.20 6.93 -12.32
C ILE A 79 -4.20 6.43 -11.27
N LEU A 80 -3.93 6.65 -9.98
CA LEU A 80 -4.84 6.29 -8.90
C LEU A 80 -6.23 6.89 -9.11
N GLN A 81 -6.33 8.16 -9.51
CA GLN A 81 -7.61 8.80 -9.81
C GLN A 81 -8.36 8.12 -10.97
N LYS A 82 -7.65 7.68 -12.00
CA LYS A 82 -8.24 6.98 -13.16
C LYS A 82 -8.73 5.57 -12.82
N THR A 83 -8.08 4.89 -11.87
CA THR A 83 -8.44 3.52 -11.48
C THR A 83 -9.79 3.42 -10.75
N GLY A 84 -10.34 4.54 -10.27
CA GLY A 84 -11.59 4.54 -9.51
C GLY A 84 -11.49 3.89 -8.13
N LEU A 85 -10.28 3.59 -7.66
CA LEU A 85 -10.06 3.08 -6.30
C LEU A 85 -10.51 4.15 -5.29
N PRO A 86 -11.44 3.83 -4.37
CA PRO A 86 -11.93 4.79 -3.40
C PRO A 86 -10.77 5.28 -2.53
N ARG A 87 -10.60 6.60 -2.45
CA ARG A 87 -9.69 7.19 -1.48
C ARG A 87 -10.29 6.93 -0.11
N ARG A 88 -9.53 6.35 0.81
CA ARG A 88 -9.93 6.31 2.21
C ARG A 88 -10.24 7.74 2.65
N GLY A 89 -11.49 7.99 3.06
CA GLY A 89 -11.92 9.31 3.51
C GLY A 89 -10.99 9.82 4.61
N ARG A 90 -10.68 11.12 4.60
CA ARG A 90 -9.85 11.82 5.59
C ARG A 90 -10.48 11.87 6.99
N ASP A 91 -11.35 10.91 7.35
CA ASP A 91 -12.16 10.96 8.57
C ASP A 91 -11.59 10.14 9.73
N ARG A 92 -10.34 9.68 9.61
CA ARG A 92 -9.52 9.36 10.79
C ARG A 92 -8.43 10.40 10.90
N ARG A 93 -8.85 11.58 11.39
CA ARG A 93 -7.96 12.50 12.10
C ARG A 93 -7.30 11.71 13.23
N TRP A 94 -5.97 11.76 13.28
CA TRP A 94 -5.31 11.73 14.59
C TRP A 94 -5.64 13.05 15.28
#